data_AF-A0A7C1HF31-F1
#
_entry.id   AF-A0A7C1HF31-F1
#
_cell.length_a   1.000
_cell.length_b   1.000
_cell.length_c   1.000
_cell.angle_alpha   90.00
_cell.angle_beta   90.00
_cell.angle_gamma   90.00
#
_symmetry.space_group_name_H-M   'P 1'
#
loop_
_entity.id
_entity.type
_entity.pdbx_description
1 polymer ?
#
loop_
_entity_poly.entity_id
_entity_poly.type
_entity_poly.pdbx_seq_one_letter_code
_entity_poly.pdbx_strand_id
1 'polypeptide(L)'
;MIIFFFSISAAAVTFTLFYSWCVQKPVTMVSGFFQGEARPEETSLGEFDKLPPAFKPLIWYPLKGVLFLGETYIQAGWGAYCVLRAYRVINESGTGTGWNFHTVAFIACVGALGYIARKETRKDILTVIQSCVAMGSYIVFCLTPRALGTYYPWLVNFFQ
;
A
#
# COMPACT_ATOMS: atom_id res chain seq x y z
N MET A 1 23.91 11.29 7.48
CA MET A 1 22.85 10.70 8.34
C MET A 1 21.66 11.65 8.53
N ILE A 2 21.87 12.88 9.03
CA ILE A 2 20.77 13.85 9.27
C ILE A 2 19.97 14.16 7.99
N ILE A 3 20.65 14.43 6.87
CA ILE A 3 20.00 14.71 5.58
C ILE A 3 19.15 13.53 5.08
N PHE A 4 19.64 12.30 5.26
CA PHE A 4 18.88 11.08 4.92
C PHE A 4 17.61 10.97 5.75
N PHE A 5 17.70 11.23 7.06
CA PHE A 5 16.55 11.19 7.97
C PHE A 5 15.47 12.20 7.57
N PHE A 6 15.85 13.45 7.27
CA PHE A 6 14.89 14.45 6.79
C PHE A 6 14.28 14.05 5.45
N SER A 7 15.09 13.56 4.51
CA SER A 7 14.61 13.19 3.18
C SER A 7 13.64 11.99 3.23
N ILE A 8 13.94 10.95 4.00
CA ILE A 8 13.06 9.77 4.12
C ILE A 8 11.79 10.11 4.90
N SER A 9 11.86 11.00 5.89
CA SER A 9 10.69 11.47 6.63
C SER A 9 9.77 12.31 5.77
N ALA A 10 10.33 13.24 4.97
CA ALA A 10 9.56 14.02 4.00
C ALA A 10 8.89 13.09 2.98
N ALA A 11 9.62 12.11 2.43
CA ALA A 11 9.06 11.12 1.52
C ALA A 11 7.94 10.29 2.19
N ALA A 12 8.07 9.93 3.46
CA ALA A 12 7.05 9.19 4.21
C ALA A 12 5.75 10.00 4.36
N VAL A 13 5.86 11.30 4.67
CA VAL A 13 4.70 12.21 4.73
C VAL A 13 4.07 12.35 3.35
N THR A 14 4.86 12.61 2.32
CA THR A 14 4.37 12.73 0.94
C THR A 14 3.66 11.46 0.48
N PHE A 15 4.25 10.28 0.72
CA PHE A 15 3.64 9.01 0.41
C PHE A 15 2.32 8.82 1.14
N THR A 16 2.27 9.12 2.43
CA THR A 16 1.05 9.00 3.24
C THR A 16 -0.08 9.88 2.70
N LEU A 17 0.22 11.14 2.40
CA LEU A 17 -0.77 12.07 1.84
C LEU A 17 -1.22 11.62 0.45
N PHE A 18 -0.29 11.24 -0.41
CA PHE A 18 -0.57 10.75 -1.76
C PHE A 18 -1.43 9.49 -1.71
N TYR A 19 -1.07 8.50 -0.89
CA TYR A 19 -1.81 7.27 -0.73
C TYR A 19 -3.24 7.55 -0.26
N SER A 20 -3.41 8.36 0.80
CA SER A 20 -4.73 8.66 1.32
C SER A 20 -5.62 9.41 0.31
N TRP A 21 -5.04 10.29 -0.51
CA TRP A 21 -5.83 11.12 -1.43
C TRP A 21 -6.08 10.46 -2.78
N CYS A 22 -5.07 9.81 -3.35
CA CYS A 22 -5.10 9.27 -4.71
C CYS A 22 -5.46 7.79 -4.77
N VAL A 23 -5.28 7.03 -3.68
CA VAL A 23 -5.55 5.59 -3.66
C VAL A 23 -6.73 5.30 -2.73
N GLN A 24 -6.60 5.65 -1.46
CA GLN A 24 -7.58 5.28 -0.44
C GLN A 24 -8.96 5.91 -0.69
N LYS A 25 -9.04 7.22 -0.96
CA LYS A 25 -10.32 7.90 -1.23
C LYS A 25 -11.08 7.31 -2.44
N PRO A 26 -10.45 7.15 -3.62
CA PRO A 26 -11.12 6.51 -4.76
C PRO A 26 -11.56 5.08 -4.46
N VAL A 27 -10.71 4.27 -3.83
CA VAL A 27 -11.05 2.88 -3.51
C VAL A 27 -12.24 2.83 -2.56
N THR A 28 -12.26 3.69 -1.53
CA THR A 28 -13.39 3.77 -0.59
C THR A 28 -14.65 4.27 -1.28
N MET A 29 -14.55 5.26 -2.19
CA MET A 29 -15.68 5.76 -2.98
C MET A 29 -16.27 4.67 -3.88
N VAL A 30 -15.44 3.93 -4.62
CA VAL A 30 -15.85 2.80 -5.45
C VAL A 30 -16.47 1.72 -4.57
N SER A 31 -15.84 1.39 -3.44
CA SER A 31 -16.40 0.38 -2.53
C SER A 31 -17.74 0.77 -1.93
N GLY A 32 -17.91 2.06 -1.58
CA GLY A 32 -19.18 2.58 -1.08
C GLY A 32 -20.27 2.59 -2.15
N PHE A 33 -19.93 2.87 -3.42
CA PHE A 33 -20.86 2.81 -4.54
C PHE A 33 -21.43 1.39 -4.74
N PHE A 34 -20.58 0.36 -4.65
CA PHE A 34 -21.01 -1.03 -4.81
C PHE A 34 -21.57 -1.65 -3.53
N GLN A 35 -21.17 -1.20 -2.33
CA GLN A 35 -21.70 -1.68 -1.04
C GLN A 35 -23.01 -1.00 -0.64
N GLY A 36 -23.22 0.27 -1.02
CA GLY A 36 -24.45 1.03 -0.74
C GLY A 36 -25.72 0.40 -1.34
N GLU A 37 -25.54 -0.51 -2.30
CA GLU A 37 -26.62 -1.23 -2.98
C GLU A 37 -26.69 -2.72 -2.59
N ALA A 38 -25.83 -3.16 -1.68
CA ALA A 38 -25.72 -4.55 -1.19
C ALA A 38 -26.12 -4.70 0.29
N ARG A 39 -26.74 -3.68 0.90
CA ARG A 39 -27.38 -3.85 2.21
C ARG A 39 -28.64 -4.70 2.00
N PRO A 40 -28.81 -5.85 2.66
CA PRO A 40 -30.06 -6.59 2.58
C PRO A 40 -31.09 -5.78 3.36
N GLU A 41 -31.86 -4.95 2.66
CA GLU A 41 -33.07 -4.38 3.22
C GLU A 41 -34.10 -5.52 3.27
N GLU A 42 -34.64 -5.75 4.47
CA GLU A 42 -35.87 -6.51 4.63
C GLU A 42 -36.92 -5.94 3.67
N THR A 43 -37.45 -6.82 2.83
CA THR A 43 -38.78 -6.77 2.19
C THR A 43 -39.48 -5.41 2.20
N SER A 44 -39.50 -4.69 1.07
CA SER A 44 -40.77 -4.13 0.57
C SER A 44 -40.71 -3.74 -0.91
N LEU A 45 -41.81 -4.10 -1.59
CA LEU A 45 -42.25 -3.73 -2.93
C LEU A 45 -41.88 -2.30 -3.38
N GLY A 46 -41.36 -2.14 -4.59
CA GLY A 46 -41.36 -0.85 -5.26
C GLY A 46 -40.34 -0.71 -6.39
N GLU A 47 -40.69 -1.29 -7.54
CA GLU A 47 -40.32 -0.85 -8.89
C GLU A 47 -39.23 0.22 -9.03
N PHE A 48 -37.98 -0.22 -9.22
CA PHE A 48 -36.97 0.56 -9.93
C PHE A 48 -36.37 -0.29 -11.06
N ASP A 49 -36.57 0.22 -12.27
CA ASP A 49 -36.25 -0.34 -13.57
C ASP A 49 -34.78 -0.81 -13.77
N LYS A 50 -34.67 -2.05 -14.27
CA LYS A 50 -33.73 -2.53 -15.31
C LYS A 50 -32.22 -2.38 -15.12
N LEU A 51 -31.63 -3.24 -14.28
CA LEU A 51 -30.34 -3.90 -14.58
C LEU A 51 -30.34 -5.31 -13.98
N PRO A 52 -29.90 -6.37 -14.69
CA PRO A 52 -30.03 -7.74 -14.21
C PRO A 52 -29.18 -7.96 -12.93
N PRO A 53 -29.81 -8.32 -11.79
CA PRO A 53 -29.20 -8.30 -10.46
C PRO A 53 -28.03 -9.29 -10.28
N ALA A 54 -27.86 -10.25 -11.17
CA ALA A 54 -26.76 -11.23 -11.15
C ALA A 54 -25.42 -10.69 -11.67
N PHE A 55 -25.42 -9.59 -12.43
CA PHE A 55 -24.19 -9.06 -13.06
C PHE A 55 -23.36 -8.20 -12.10
N LYS A 56 -23.99 -7.55 -11.12
CA LYS A 56 -23.33 -6.74 -10.08
C LYS A 56 -22.35 -7.54 -9.21
N PRO A 57 -22.71 -8.68 -8.60
CA PRO A 57 -21.75 -9.47 -7.82
C PRO A 57 -20.64 -10.06 -8.70
N LEU A 58 -20.94 -10.44 -9.94
CA LEU A 58 -19.97 -10.99 -10.88
C LEU A 58 -18.85 -10.00 -11.23
N ILE A 59 -19.15 -8.70 -11.32
CA ILE A 59 -18.15 -7.65 -11.54
C ILE A 59 -17.49 -7.21 -10.22
N TRP A 60 -18.23 -7.21 -9.12
CA TRP A 60 -17.74 -6.70 -7.84
C TRP A 60 -16.62 -7.55 -7.22
N TYR A 61 -16.73 -8.87 -7.23
CA TYR A 61 -15.69 -9.75 -6.67
C TYR A 61 -14.32 -9.62 -7.34
N PRO A 62 -14.19 -9.70 -8.69
CA PRO A 62 -12.91 -9.48 -9.35
C PRO A 62 -12.42 -8.05 -9.16
N LEU A 63 -13.30 -7.05 -9.17
CA LEU A 63 -12.93 -5.67 -8.90
C LEU A 63 -12.34 -5.50 -7.49
N LYS A 64 -12.96 -6.11 -6.46
CA LYS A 64 -12.45 -6.11 -5.08
C LYS A 64 -11.06 -6.76 -5.00
N GLY A 65 -10.84 -7.85 -5.75
CA GLY A 65 -9.53 -8.49 -5.88
C GLY A 65 -8.47 -7.58 -6.50
N VAL A 66 -8.79 -6.90 -7.60
CA VAL A 66 -7.88 -5.95 -8.26
C VAL A 66 -7.56 -4.76 -7.37
N LEU A 67 -8.56 -4.19 -6.68
CA LEU A 67 -8.33 -3.10 -5.73
C LEU A 67 -7.43 -3.53 -4.58
N PHE A 68 -7.69 -4.70 -3.99
CA PHE A 68 -6.85 -5.28 -2.93
C PHE A 68 -5.40 -5.50 -3.40
N LEU A 69 -5.20 -6.11 -4.56
CA LEU A 69 -3.86 -6.36 -5.11
C LEU A 69 -3.16 -5.05 -5.46
N GLY A 70 -3.88 -4.08 -6.02
CA GLY A 70 -3.35 -2.76 -6.35
C GLY A 70 -2.92 -1.98 -5.12
N GLU A 71 -3.77 -1.91 -4.08
CA GLU A 71 -3.41 -1.26 -2.82
C GLU A 71 -2.21 -1.96 -2.15
N THR A 72 -2.21 -3.30 -2.12
CA THR A 72 -1.09 -4.09 -1.59
C THR A 72 0.21 -3.82 -2.37
N TYR A 73 0.15 -3.77 -3.70
CA TYR A 73 1.31 -3.51 -4.55
C TYR A 73 1.88 -2.10 -4.33
N ILE A 74 1.03 -1.09 -4.17
CA ILE A 74 1.47 0.28 -3.90
C ILE A 74 2.12 0.37 -2.51
N GLN A 75 1.50 -0.23 -1.50
CA GLN A 75 2.03 -0.22 -0.14
C GLN A 75 3.36 -1.00 -0.02
N ALA A 76 3.48 -2.16 -0.68
CA ALA A 76 4.74 -2.89 -0.75
C ALA A 76 5.80 -2.14 -1.58
N GLY A 77 5.39 -1.37 -2.60
CA GLY A 77 6.28 -0.52 -3.38
C GLY A 77 6.92 0.60 -2.54
N TRP A 78 6.20 1.13 -1.55
CA TRP A 78 6.79 2.04 -0.56
C TRP A 78 7.89 1.36 0.28
N GLY A 79 7.64 0.13 0.72
CA GLY A 79 8.66 -0.69 1.38
C GLY A 79 9.90 -0.87 0.51
N ALA A 80 9.72 -1.20 -0.77
CA ALA A 80 10.80 -1.33 -1.74
C ALA A 80 11.59 -0.02 -1.92
N TYR A 81 10.90 1.12 -1.98
CA TYR A 81 11.54 2.43 -2.07
C TYR A 81 12.42 2.72 -0.85
N CYS A 82 11.91 2.48 0.36
CA CYS A 82 12.67 2.70 1.59
C CYS A 82 13.93 1.83 1.64
N VAL A 83 13.85 0.57 1.20
CA VAL A 83 14.99 -0.35 1.13
C VAL A 83 16.03 0.12 0.10
N LEU A 84 15.61 0.47 -1.12
CA LEU A 84 16.52 0.96 -2.17
C LEU A 84 17.23 2.24 -1.75
N ARG A 85 16.52 3.17 -1.09
CA ARG A 85 17.11 4.40 -0.53
C ARG A 85 18.14 4.10 0.55
N ALA A 86 17.86 3.14 1.43
CA ALA A 86 18.82 2.73 2.45
C ALA A 86 20.08 2.14 1.79
N TYR A 87 19.94 1.21 0.84
CA TYR A 87 21.08 0.61 0.13
C TYR A 87 21.92 1.64 -0.60
N ARG A 88 21.29 2.59 -1.31
CA ARG A 88 22.02 3.64 -2.02
C ARG A 88 22.89 4.47 -1.08
N VAL A 89 22.34 4.93 0.05
CA VAL A 89 23.09 5.74 1.00
C VAL A 89 24.19 4.95 1.69
N ILE A 90 23.96 3.67 1.99
CA ILE A 90 25.00 2.78 2.55
C ILE A 90 26.17 2.60 1.57
N ASN A 91 25.87 2.37 0.29
CA ASN A 91 26.89 2.24 -0.75
C ASN A 91 27.66 3.54 -0.96
N GLU A 92 26.97 4.68 -0.98
CA GLU A 92 27.59 6.00 -1.14
C GLU A 92 28.41 6.43 0.10
N SER A 93 28.03 5.98 1.31
CA SER A 93 28.71 6.39 2.54
C SER A 93 29.98 5.59 2.86
N GLY A 94 30.23 4.47 2.17
CA GLY A 94 31.43 3.64 2.36
C GLY A 94 31.62 3.07 3.77
N THR A 95 30.60 3.19 4.63
CA THR A 95 30.66 2.84 6.04
C THR A 95 30.12 1.43 6.28
N GLY A 96 30.93 0.57 6.94
CA GLY A 96 30.54 -0.79 7.31
C GLY A 96 29.38 -0.91 8.31
N THR A 97 28.84 0.21 8.81
CA THR A 97 27.72 0.29 9.76
C THR A 97 26.38 0.58 9.07
N GLY A 98 26.05 -0.20 8.04
CA GLY A 98 24.82 -0.03 7.25
C GLY A 98 23.51 -0.24 8.02
N TRP A 99 23.54 -0.89 9.19
CA TRP A 99 22.33 -1.22 9.95
C TRP A 99 21.53 0.00 10.40
N ASN A 100 22.19 1.10 10.75
CA ASN A 100 21.51 2.31 11.22
C ASN A 100 20.61 2.93 10.15
N PHE A 101 21.02 2.87 8.88
CA PHE A 101 20.23 3.39 7.76
C PHE A 101 18.99 2.54 7.50
N HIS A 102 19.12 1.22 7.59
CA HIS A 102 17.97 0.30 7.48
C HIS A 102 16.99 0.45 8.65
N THR A 103 17.46 0.70 9.88
CA THR A 103 16.57 0.94 11.02
C THR A 103 15.75 2.21 10.83
N VAL A 104 16.40 3.30 10.39
CA VAL A 104 15.70 4.56 10.09
C VAL A 104 14.69 4.38 8.95
N ALA A 105 15.08 3.71 7.87
CA ALA A 105 14.20 3.41 6.75
C ALA A 105 13.03 2.49 7.15
N PHE A 106 13.27 1.53 8.04
CA PHE A 106 12.22 0.66 8.59
C PHE A 106 11.20 1.45 9.41
N ILE A 107 11.66 2.33 10.31
CA ILE A 107 10.77 3.17 11.12
C ILE A 107 9.95 4.10 10.22
N ALA A 108 10.55 4.71 9.20
CA ALA A 108 9.83 5.53 8.24
C ALA A 108 8.80 4.73 7.42
N CYS A 109 9.16 3.52 7.00
CA CYS A 109 8.30 2.61 6.26
C CYS A 109 7.08 2.18 7.09
N VAL A 110 7.34 1.53 8.23
CA VAL A 110 6.30 0.99 9.11
C VAL A 110 5.50 2.10 9.76
N GLY A 111 6.12 3.24 10.09
CA GLY A 111 5.41 4.41 10.63
C GLY A 111 4.37 4.96 9.67
N ALA A 112 4.72 5.15 8.39
CA ALA A 112 3.79 5.60 7.37
C ALA A 112 2.65 4.58 7.14
N LEU A 113 3.00 3.30 6.96
CA LEU A 113 2.01 2.23 6.75
C LEU A 113 1.11 2.02 7.97
N GLY A 114 1.66 2.11 9.18
CA GLY A 114 0.92 1.97 10.42
C GLY A 114 -0.04 3.12 10.66
N TYR A 115 0.34 4.33 10.26
CA TYR A 115 -0.56 5.48 10.27
C TYR A 115 -1.72 5.31 9.29
N ILE A 116 -1.44 4.85 8.06
CA ILE A 116 -2.47 4.55 7.06
C ILE A 116 -3.42 3.47 7.60
N ALA A 117 -2.88 2.37 8.12
CA ALA A 117 -3.67 1.27 8.68
C ALA A 117 -4.55 1.71 9.87
N ARG A 118 -4.08 2.65 10.71
CA ARG A 118 -4.88 3.20 11.81
C ARG A 118 -6.04 4.08 11.35
N LYS A 119 -5.89 4.77 10.22
CA LYS A 119 -6.93 5.64 9.64
C LYS A 119 -7.90 4.91 8.73
N GLU A 120 -7.60 3.66 8.38
CA GLU A 120 -8.43 2.85 7.51
C GLU A 120 -9.75 2.49 8.20
N THR A 121 -10.86 2.92 7.60
CA THR A 121 -12.21 2.71 8.14
C THR A 121 -12.74 1.31 7.80
N ARG A 122 -12.21 0.69 6.74
CA ARG A 122 -12.55 -0.67 6.28
C ARG A 122 -11.90 -1.72 7.18
N LYS A 123 -12.63 -2.21 8.17
CA LYS A 123 -12.19 -3.29 9.10
C LYS A 123 -12.37 -4.70 8.53
N ASP A 124 -12.20 -4.87 7.22
CA ASP A 124 -12.27 -6.17 6.57
C ASP A 124 -10.99 -6.99 6.83
N ILE A 125 -11.10 -8.32 6.87
CA ILE A 125 -9.96 -9.21 7.05
C ILE A 125 -8.90 -9.05 5.95
N LEU A 126 -9.33 -8.72 4.73
CA LEU A 126 -8.43 -8.44 3.60
C LEU A 126 -7.57 -7.20 3.91
N THR A 127 -8.14 -6.13 4.45
CA THR A 127 -7.39 -4.93 4.83
C THR A 127 -6.30 -5.23 5.86
N VAL A 128 -6.59 -6.13 6.81
CA VAL A 128 -5.62 -6.59 7.81
C VAL A 128 -4.48 -7.34 7.13
N ILE A 129 -4.80 -8.32 6.28
CA ILE A 129 -3.81 -9.10 5.53
C ILE A 129 -2.94 -8.17 4.65
N GLN A 130 -3.56 -7.23 3.94
CA GLN A 130 -2.86 -6.23 3.12
C GLN A 130 -1.85 -5.43 3.95
N SER A 131 -2.27 -4.92 5.12
CA SER A 131 -1.39 -4.14 6.00
C SER A 131 -0.22 -4.98 6.52
N CYS A 132 -0.48 -6.24 6.89
CA CYS A 132 0.56 -7.17 7.31
C CYS A 132 1.56 -7.48 6.17
N VAL A 133 1.05 -7.74 4.97
CA VAL A 133 1.89 -8.03 3.78
C VAL A 133 2.73 -6.80 3.43
N ALA A 134 2.13 -5.61 3.41
CA ALA A 134 2.85 -4.37 3.13
C ALA A 134 3.98 -4.12 4.14
N MET A 135 3.70 -4.22 5.44
CA MET A 135 4.72 -4.01 6.48
C MET A 135 5.81 -5.10 6.44
N GLY A 136 5.43 -6.36 6.21
CA GLY A 136 6.36 -7.48 6.11
C GLY A 136 7.24 -7.44 4.86
N SER A 137 6.74 -6.87 3.77
CA SER A 137 7.45 -6.80 2.48
C SER A 137 8.82 -6.10 2.59
N TYR A 138 8.94 -5.10 3.46
CA TYR A 138 10.22 -4.42 3.72
C TYR A 138 11.32 -5.40 4.15
N ILE A 139 11.01 -6.30 5.08
CA ILE A 139 11.97 -7.29 5.58
C ILE A 139 12.37 -8.25 4.46
N VAL A 140 11.40 -8.69 3.65
CA VAL A 140 11.64 -9.56 2.50
C VAL A 140 12.58 -8.89 1.50
N PHE A 141 12.39 -7.60 1.20
CA PHE A 141 13.25 -6.85 0.30
C PHE A 141 14.66 -6.61 0.86
N CYS A 142 14.81 -6.43 2.18
CA CYS A 142 16.11 -6.37 2.84
C CYS A 142 16.86 -7.71 2.80
N LEU A 143 16.16 -8.83 3.00
CA LEU A 143 16.79 -10.16 3.02
C LEU A 143 17.05 -10.70 1.61
N THR A 144 16.17 -10.37 0.66
CA THR A 144 16.23 -10.85 -0.72
C THR A 144 16.19 -9.67 -1.69
N PRO A 145 17.33 -8.97 -1.93
CA PRO A 145 17.37 -7.84 -2.85
C PRO A 145 16.97 -8.19 -4.29
N ARG A 146 17.14 -9.47 -4.70
CA ARG A 146 16.66 -9.95 -6.01
C ARG A 146 15.15 -9.78 -6.19
N ALA A 147 14.38 -9.87 -5.12
CA ALA A 147 12.93 -9.67 -5.17
C ALA A 147 12.55 -8.25 -5.61
N LEU A 148 13.39 -7.24 -5.30
CA LEU A 148 13.19 -5.87 -5.80
C LEU A 148 13.26 -5.81 -7.32
N GLY A 149 14.24 -6.48 -7.93
CA GLY A 149 14.40 -6.55 -9.38
C GLY A 149 13.27 -7.32 -10.07
N THR A 150 12.65 -8.29 -9.41
CA THR A 150 11.54 -9.06 -9.97
C THR A 150 10.21 -8.33 -9.85
N TYR A 151 9.88 -7.77 -8.68
CA TYR A 151 8.56 -7.19 -8.42
C TYR A 151 8.47 -5.69 -8.71
N TYR A 152 9.59 -4.97 -8.60
CA TYR A 152 9.68 -3.52 -8.80
C TYR A 152 10.85 -3.14 -9.72
N PRO A 153 10.99 -3.73 -10.93
CA PRO A 153 12.09 -3.44 -11.84
C PRO A 153 12.16 -1.94 -12.20
N TRP A 154 11.01 -1.31 -12.40
CA TRP A 154 10.91 0.13 -12.69
C TRP A 154 11.49 1.00 -11.57
N LEU A 155 11.36 0.56 -10.31
CA LEU A 155 11.86 1.28 -9.16
C LEU A 155 13.38 1.08 -9.02
N VAL A 156 13.87 -0.14 -9.26
CA VAL A 156 15.31 -0.43 -9.27
C VAL A 156 16.02 0.39 -10.35
N ASN A 157 15.47 0.44 -11.57
CA ASN A 157 16.02 1.21 -12.68
C ASN A 157 16.08 2.72 -12.42
N PHE A 158 15.21 3.26 -11.55
CA PHE A 158 15.25 4.67 -11.15
C PHE A 158 16.38 4.97 -10.14
N PHE A 159 16.84 3.95 -9.41
CA PHE A 159 17.84 4.09 -8.36
C PHE A 159 19.27 3.72 -8.78
N GLN A 160 19.43 2.97 -9.88
CA GLN A 160 20.71 2.73 -10.57
C GLN A 160 21.17 3.96 -11.34
#